data_AF-A0A7W1N286-F1
#
_entry.id   AF-A0A7W1N286-F1
#
_cell.length_a   1.000
_cell.length_b   1.000
_cell.length_c   1.000
_cell.angle_alpha   90.00
_cell.angle_beta   90.00
_cell.angle_gamma   90.00
#
_symmetry.space_group_name_H-M   'P 1'
#
loop_
_entity.id
_entity.type
_entity.pdbx_description
1 polymer ?
#
loop_
_entity_poly.entity_id
_entity_poly.type
_entity_poly.pdbx_seq_one_letter_code
_entity_poly.pdbx_strand_id
1 'polypeptide(L)'
;MIRRMFSGGSSGNAQLTSIAASVLLVLLAAEGATLLDLRSLLTVHAFVGVLLIPPVALKLSSTGWRMFRYYRRAEEYVLHGPPHLALRVLIAPVLIVSTIALFGTGIALLALGRTQGAVVTLHQASFIVWVGSIGVHVLAHLVAFVRALVLRAPGLGVRLACAGTAVCLGLVAATLTFPAADHLQDSATSHVVFYDH
;
A
#
# COMPACT_ATOMS: atom_id res chain seq x y z
N MET A 1 23.99 -20.19 -12.08
CA MET A 1 22.55 -20.41 -11.80
C MET A 1 21.96 -19.27 -10.95
N ILE A 2 22.54 -18.93 -9.79
CA ILE A 2 22.07 -17.87 -8.87
C ILE A 2 21.97 -16.47 -9.54
N ARG A 3 22.96 -16.05 -10.35
CA ARG A 3 22.92 -14.76 -11.07
C ARG A 3 21.68 -14.61 -11.97
N ARG A 4 21.19 -15.68 -12.61
CA ARG A 4 19.97 -15.66 -13.46
C ARG A 4 18.67 -15.49 -12.65
N MET A 5 18.68 -15.85 -11.37
CA MET A 5 17.53 -15.66 -10.47
C MET A 5 17.39 -14.20 -10.01
N PHE A 6 18.51 -13.51 -9.87
CA PHE A 6 18.58 -12.08 -9.49
C PHE A 6 18.75 -11.12 -10.68
N SER A 7 18.91 -11.62 -11.92
CA SER A 7 19.16 -10.81 -13.13
C SER A 7 17.91 -10.15 -13.72
N GLY A 8 17.00 -9.68 -12.89
CA GLY A 8 15.76 -9.06 -13.36
C GLY A 8 15.99 -7.71 -14.05
N GLY A 9 17.02 -6.95 -13.63
CA GLY A 9 17.28 -5.64 -14.20
C GLY A 9 16.06 -4.71 -14.11
N SER A 10 15.85 -3.87 -15.13
CA SER A 10 14.69 -3.00 -15.25
C SER A 10 13.38 -3.79 -15.44
N SER A 11 13.42 -4.87 -16.24
CA SER A 11 12.23 -5.69 -16.53
C SER A 11 11.71 -6.43 -15.29
N GLY A 12 12.60 -7.02 -14.49
CA GLY A 12 12.27 -7.67 -13.23
C GLY A 12 11.82 -6.67 -12.16
N ASN A 13 12.40 -5.47 -12.12
CA ASN A 13 11.89 -4.39 -11.28
C ASN A 13 10.46 -3.99 -11.67
N ALA A 14 10.16 -3.87 -12.97
CA ALA A 14 8.80 -3.62 -13.45
C ALA A 14 7.85 -4.76 -13.07
N GLN A 15 8.26 -6.02 -13.23
CA GLN A 15 7.44 -7.17 -12.85
C GLN A 15 7.17 -7.25 -11.33
N LEU A 16 8.18 -7.00 -10.48
CA LEU A 16 7.99 -6.93 -9.02
C LEU A 16 7.02 -5.81 -8.64
N THR A 17 7.19 -4.64 -9.28
CA THR A 17 6.33 -3.47 -9.10
C THR A 17 4.88 -3.77 -9.48
N SER A 18 4.64 -4.57 -10.52
CA SER A 18 3.31 -5.00 -10.93
C SER A 18 2.72 -6.08 -10.02
N ILE A 19 3.50 -7.09 -9.61
CA ILE A 19 3.04 -8.10 -8.64
C ILE A 19 2.62 -7.44 -7.33
N ALA A 20 3.44 -6.53 -6.80
CA ALA A 20 3.10 -5.77 -5.60
C ALA A 20 1.83 -4.93 -5.81
N ALA A 21 1.65 -4.32 -6.98
CA ALA A 21 0.40 -3.60 -7.29
C ALA A 21 -0.82 -4.52 -7.37
N SER A 22 -0.70 -5.74 -7.91
CA SER A 22 -1.80 -6.70 -7.92
C SER A 22 -2.25 -7.06 -6.50
N VAL A 23 -1.29 -7.36 -5.62
CA VAL A 23 -1.57 -7.62 -4.19
C VAL A 23 -2.26 -6.41 -3.56
N LEU A 24 -1.72 -5.21 -3.77
CA LEU A 24 -2.28 -3.98 -3.24
C LEU A 24 -3.69 -3.71 -3.76
N LEU A 25 -4.00 -3.95 -5.04
CA LEU A 25 -5.34 -3.74 -5.58
C LEU A 25 -6.37 -4.64 -4.88
N VAL A 26 -6.03 -5.90 -4.62
CA VAL A 26 -6.91 -6.83 -3.90
C VAL A 26 -7.11 -6.39 -2.45
N LEU A 27 -6.02 -6.06 -1.75
CA LEU A 27 -6.08 -5.63 -0.35
C LEU A 27 -6.78 -4.28 -0.18
N LEU A 28 -6.56 -3.33 -1.09
CA LEU A 28 -7.25 -2.04 -1.08
C LEU A 28 -8.74 -2.17 -1.42
N ALA A 29 -9.13 -3.15 -2.25
CA ALA A 29 -10.53 -3.45 -2.48
C ALA A 29 -11.19 -4.03 -1.21
N ALA A 30 -10.50 -4.93 -0.49
CA ALA A 30 -10.95 -5.44 0.79
C ALA A 30 -11.07 -4.32 1.85
N GLU A 31 -10.04 -3.47 1.97
CA GLU A 31 -10.04 -2.30 2.84
C GLU A 31 -11.21 -1.36 2.49
N GLY A 32 -11.41 -1.05 1.21
CA GLY A 32 -12.50 -0.20 0.75
C GLY A 32 -13.89 -0.78 1.05
N ALA A 33 -14.04 -2.12 1.00
CA ALA A 33 -15.29 -2.77 1.37
C ALA A 33 -15.64 -2.60 2.86
N THR A 34 -14.64 -2.48 3.74
CA THR A 34 -14.89 -2.19 5.17
C THR A 34 -15.56 -0.84 5.39
N LEU A 35 -15.38 0.11 4.47
CA LEU A 35 -15.97 1.44 4.57
C LEU A 35 -17.50 1.45 4.39
N LEU A 36 -18.08 0.38 3.84
CA LEU A 36 -19.54 0.24 3.69
C LEU A 36 -20.25 0.12 5.03
N ASP A 37 -19.57 -0.44 6.04
CA ASP A 37 -20.02 -0.48 7.42
C ASP A 37 -18.83 -0.41 8.37
N LEU A 38 -18.14 0.74 8.34
CA LEU A 38 -16.91 0.96 9.10
C LEU A 38 -17.12 0.77 10.61
N ARG A 39 -18.32 1.07 11.11
CA ARG A 39 -18.62 0.95 12.55
C ARG A 39 -18.61 -0.51 12.99
N SER A 40 -19.19 -1.43 12.22
CA SER A 40 -19.20 -2.86 12.55
C SER A 40 -17.92 -3.58 12.12
N LEU A 41 -17.18 -3.00 11.18
CA LEU A 41 -15.99 -3.60 10.55
C LEU A 41 -14.69 -2.89 10.94
N LEU A 42 -14.64 -2.12 12.02
CA LEU A 42 -13.44 -1.36 12.42
C LEU A 42 -12.27 -2.28 12.74
N THR A 43 -12.51 -3.44 13.37
CA THR A 43 -11.47 -4.46 13.59
C THR A 43 -10.89 -4.94 12.26
N VAL A 44 -11.75 -5.19 11.27
CA VAL A 44 -11.32 -5.67 9.94
C VAL A 44 -10.57 -4.57 9.19
N HIS A 45 -11.06 -3.32 9.26
CA HIS A 45 -10.41 -2.14 8.70
C HIS A 45 -8.99 -1.97 9.28
N ALA A 46 -8.86 -1.97 10.62
CA ALA A 46 -7.56 -1.87 11.26
C ALA A 46 -6.64 -3.04 10.89
N PHE A 47 -7.17 -4.26 10.82
CA PHE A 47 -6.41 -5.45 10.44
C PHE A 47 -5.86 -5.36 9.01
N VAL A 48 -6.73 -5.07 8.04
CA VAL A 48 -6.35 -4.96 6.63
C VAL A 48 -5.44 -3.73 6.40
N GLY A 49 -5.70 -2.63 7.10
CA GLY A 49 -4.83 -1.45 7.16
C GLY A 49 -3.39 -1.78 7.61
N VAL A 50 -3.21 -2.57 8.68
CA VAL A 50 -1.87 -3.01 9.12
C VAL A 50 -1.23 -3.99 8.11
N LEU A 51 -2.01 -4.93 7.59
CA LEU A 51 -1.58 -5.89 6.57
C LEU A 51 -1.04 -5.21 5.30
N LEU A 52 -1.61 -4.07 4.91
CA LEU A 52 -1.19 -3.29 3.75
C LEU A 52 0.22 -2.69 3.87
N ILE A 53 0.73 -2.46 5.09
CA ILE A 53 1.97 -1.69 5.31
C ILE A 53 3.17 -2.32 4.57
N PRO A 54 3.51 -3.61 4.73
CA PRO A 54 4.69 -4.17 4.06
C PRO A 54 4.55 -4.29 2.54
N PRO A 55 3.39 -4.68 1.96
CA PRO A 55 3.15 -4.59 0.51
C PRO A 55 3.31 -3.17 -0.05
N VAL A 56 2.84 -2.14 0.66
CA VAL A 56 3.05 -0.74 0.28
C VAL A 56 4.54 -0.39 0.32
N ALA A 57 5.25 -0.77 1.38
CA ALA A 57 6.68 -0.56 1.50
C ALA A 57 7.47 -1.25 0.38
N LEU A 58 7.09 -2.47 -0.01
CA LEU A 58 7.68 -3.18 -1.14
C LEU A 58 7.44 -2.42 -2.45
N LYS A 59 6.22 -1.95 -2.69
CA LYS A 59 5.88 -1.16 -3.88
C LYS A 59 6.69 0.13 -3.95
N LEU A 60 6.78 0.89 -2.85
CA LEU A 60 7.54 2.13 -2.76
C LEU A 60 9.05 1.89 -2.93
N SER A 61 9.58 0.82 -2.34
CA SER A 61 10.98 0.43 -2.49
C SER A 61 11.31 0.07 -3.94
N SER A 62 10.44 -0.70 -4.60
CA SER A 62 10.63 -1.11 -5.99
C SER A 62 10.57 0.09 -6.96
N THR A 63 9.62 1.02 -6.77
CA THR A 63 9.53 2.23 -7.62
C THR A 63 10.66 3.22 -7.31
N GLY A 64 11.03 3.38 -6.04
CA GLY A 64 12.16 4.18 -5.60
C GLY A 64 13.50 3.66 -6.14
N TRP A 65 13.68 2.34 -6.18
CA TRP A 65 14.85 1.71 -6.80
C TRP A 65 14.96 2.05 -8.29
N ARG A 66 13.86 1.97 -9.04
CA ARG A 66 13.82 2.38 -10.45
C ARG A 66 14.29 3.81 -10.63
N MET A 67 13.76 4.71 -9.80
CA MET A 67 14.09 6.14 -9.80
C MET A 67 15.58 6.35 -9.54
N PHE A 68 16.10 5.73 -8.48
CA PHE A 68 17.50 5.81 -8.10
C PHE A 68 18.44 5.33 -9.22
N ARG A 69 18.14 4.18 -9.83
CA ARG A 69 18.95 3.61 -10.93
C ARG A 69 18.91 4.47 -12.19
N TYR A 70 17.75 5.04 -12.53
CA TYR A 70 17.62 5.98 -13.65
C TYR A 70 18.52 7.21 -13.44
N TYR A 71 18.47 7.83 -12.26
CA TYR A 71 19.28 9.02 -11.97
C TYR A 71 20.77 8.76 -11.80
N ARG A 72 21.14 7.55 -11.37
CA ARG A 72 22.52 7.06 -11.38
C ARG A 72 23.01 6.67 -12.77
N ARG A 73 22.21 6.91 -13.83
CA ARG A 73 22.55 6.64 -15.23
C ARG A 73 22.88 5.17 -15.50
N ALA A 74 22.23 4.24 -14.80
CA ALA A 74 22.35 2.83 -15.13
C ALA A 74 21.76 2.58 -16.52
N GLU A 75 22.58 2.11 -17.46
CA GLU A 75 22.27 1.98 -18.89
C GLU A 75 20.90 1.35 -19.15
N GLU A 76 20.64 0.17 -18.57
CA GLU A 76 19.38 -0.55 -18.72
C GLU A 76 18.14 0.26 -18.28
N TYR A 77 18.26 1.09 -17.23
CA TYR A 77 17.16 1.90 -16.71
C TYR A 77 16.96 3.19 -17.52
N VAL A 78 18.03 3.73 -18.10
CA VAL A 78 17.95 4.88 -19.01
C VAL A 78 17.33 4.47 -20.35
N LEU A 79 17.73 3.31 -20.90
CA LEU A 79 17.15 2.74 -22.11
C LEU A 79 15.65 2.42 -21.96
N HIS A 80 15.22 2.04 -20.75
CA HIS A 80 13.81 1.83 -20.44
C HIS A 80 12.97 3.13 -20.43
N GLY A 81 13.62 4.29 -20.40
CA GLY A 81 13.00 5.61 -20.48
C GLY A 81 12.70 6.27 -19.13
N PRO A 82 12.42 7.59 -19.13
CA PRO A 82 12.15 8.35 -17.93
C PRO A 82 10.87 7.87 -17.22
N PRO A 83 10.83 7.91 -15.88
CA PRO A 83 9.57 7.85 -15.14
C PRO A 83 8.61 8.97 -15.62
N HIS A 84 7.33 8.65 -15.79
CA HIS A 84 6.31 9.56 -16.32
C HIS A 84 6.29 10.90 -15.53
N LEU A 85 6.77 11.98 -16.16
CA LEU A 85 7.12 13.24 -15.49
C LEU A 85 5.91 13.92 -14.82
N ALA A 86 4.77 14.03 -15.51
CA ALA A 86 3.59 14.69 -14.96
C ALA A 86 3.02 14.00 -13.71
N LEU A 87 2.88 12.67 -13.75
CA LEU A 87 2.45 11.88 -12.59
C LEU A 87 3.45 11.95 -11.45
N ARG A 88 4.74 12.03 -11.77
CA ARG A 88 5.79 12.05 -10.78
C ARG A 88 5.89 13.38 -10.03
N VAL A 89 5.70 14.51 -10.70
CA VAL A 89 5.90 15.83 -10.07
C VAL A 89 4.67 16.23 -9.26
N LEU A 90 3.47 15.91 -9.76
CA LEU A 90 2.22 16.37 -9.16
C LEU A 90 1.55 15.29 -8.30
N ILE A 91 1.40 14.08 -8.82
CA ILE A 91 0.60 13.03 -8.16
C ILE A 91 1.43 12.23 -7.16
N ALA A 92 2.66 11.85 -7.52
CA ALA A 92 3.46 10.96 -6.69
C ALA A 92 3.81 11.53 -5.31
N PRO A 93 4.19 12.82 -5.13
CA PRO A 93 4.49 13.36 -3.81
C PRO A 93 3.25 13.42 -2.94
N VAL A 94 2.13 13.88 -3.50
CA VAL A 94 0.82 13.92 -2.81
C VAL A 94 0.39 12.52 -2.39
N LEU A 95 0.48 11.54 -3.29
CA LEU A 95 0.15 10.15 -3.01
C LEU A 95 1.05 9.57 -1.92
N ILE A 96 2.37 9.81 -1.97
CA ILE A 96 3.31 9.28 -0.96
C ILE A 96 3.05 9.92 0.40
N VAL A 97 2.92 11.24 0.47
CA VAL A 97 2.69 11.96 1.74
C VAL A 97 1.35 11.56 2.34
N SER A 98 0.27 11.52 1.56
CA SER A 98 -1.04 11.07 2.04
C SER A 98 -1.05 9.59 2.43
N THR A 99 -0.28 8.73 1.74
CA THR A 99 -0.08 7.32 2.14
C THR A 99 0.60 7.22 3.52
N ILE A 100 1.69 7.98 3.73
CA ILE A 100 2.41 8.01 5.02
C ILE A 100 1.50 8.56 6.12
N ALA A 101 0.74 9.62 5.84
CA ALA A 101 -0.19 10.21 6.78
C ALA A 101 -1.31 9.23 7.14
N LEU A 102 -1.90 8.52 6.17
CA LEU A 102 -2.92 7.51 6.38
C LEU A 102 -2.45 6.39 7.30
N PHE A 103 -1.33 5.73 6.96
CA PHE A 103 -0.82 4.64 7.79
C PHE A 103 -0.34 5.15 9.15
N GLY A 104 0.37 6.28 9.19
CA GLY A 104 0.87 6.86 10.44
C GLY A 104 -0.26 7.24 11.41
N THR A 105 -1.31 7.88 10.89
CA THR A 105 -2.49 8.20 11.71
C THR A 105 -3.29 6.95 12.09
N GLY A 106 -3.45 5.97 11.19
CA GLY A 106 -4.12 4.70 11.51
C GLY A 106 -3.43 3.93 12.63
N ILE A 107 -2.10 3.82 12.57
CA ILE A 107 -1.29 3.22 13.65
C ILE A 107 -1.44 4.03 14.95
N ALA A 108 -1.44 5.37 14.87
CA ALA A 108 -1.62 6.20 16.05
C ALA A 108 -3.01 6.01 16.69
N LEU A 109 -4.08 5.91 15.90
CA LEU A 109 -5.43 5.64 16.40
C LEU A 109 -5.51 4.28 17.09
N LEU A 110 -4.90 3.26 16.48
CA LEU A 110 -4.84 1.91 17.02
C LEU A 110 -4.05 1.86 18.34
N ALA A 111 -2.88 2.49 18.39
CA ALA A 111 -2.03 2.52 19.57
C ALA A 111 -2.64 3.34 20.72
N LEU A 112 -3.41 4.39 20.40
CA LEU A 112 -4.03 5.25 21.40
C LEU A 112 -5.45 4.79 21.79
N GLY A 113 -6.03 3.81 21.11
CA GLY A 113 -7.42 3.38 21.33
C GLY A 113 -8.44 4.49 21.04
N ARG A 114 -8.18 5.37 20.06
CA ARG A 114 -9.00 6.57 19.82
C ARG A 114 -9.88 6.42 18.58
N THR A 115 -11.16 6.74 18.74
CA THR A 115 -12.17 6.75 17.67
C THR A 115 -12.66 8.16 17.33
N GLN A 116 -12.14 9.19 18.01
CA GLN A 116 -12.51 10.60 17.82
C GLN A 116 -11.32 11.56 18.01
N GLY A 117 -11.52 12.82 17.62
CA GLY A 117 -10.56 13.91 17.79
C GLY A 117 -9.65 14.16 16.58
N ALA A 118 -8.64 15.02 16.76
CA ALA A 118 -7.83 15.56 15.65
C ALA A 118 -7.11 14.49 14.82
N VAL A 119 -6.67 13.38 15.42
CA VAL A 119 -5.99 12.29 14.69
C VAL A 119 -6.96 11.61 13.73
N VAL A 120 -8.23 11.43 14.11
CA VAL A 120 -9.28 10.88 13.23
C VAL A 120 -9.56 11.83 12.08
N THR A 121 -9.69 13.13 12.36
CA THR A 121 -9.88 14.14 11.31
C THR A 121 -8.72 14.14 10.32
N LEU A 122 -7.48 14.03 10.81
CA LEU A 122 -6.30 13.95 9.95
C LEU A 122 -6.28 12.65 9.12
N HIS A 123 -6.68 11.52 9.70
CA HIS A 123 -6.80 10.25 8.99
C HIS A 123 -7.83 10.36 7.84
N GLN A 124 -9.02 10.89 8.12
CA GLN A 124 -10.07 11.09 7.12
C GLN A 124 -9.67 12.11 6.04
N ALA A 125 -9.04 13.23 6.42
CA ALA A 125 -8.56 14.21 5.46
C ALA A 125 -7.48 13.61 4.54
N SER A 126 -6.57 12.82 5.11
CA SER A 126 -5.54 12.10 4.34
C SER A 126 -6.18 11.08 3.40
N PHE A 127 -7.26 10.40 3.83
CA PHE A 127 -8.02 9.46 2.98
C PHE A 127 -8.61 10.14 1.76
N ILE A 128 -9.23 11.31 1.92
CA ILE A 128 -9.84 12.06 0.81
C ILE A 128 -8.78 12.48 -0.23
N VAL A 129 -7.63 12.99 0.22
CA VAL A 129 -6.52 13.36 -0.67
C VAL A 129 -5.94 12.11 -1.35
N TRP A 130 -5.80 11.03 -0.59
CA TRP A 130 -5.25 9.77 -1.07
C TRP A 130 -6.14 9.11 -2.12
N VAL A 131 -7.47 9.05 -1.91
CA VAL A 131 -8.40 8.36 -2.82
C VAL A 131 -8.43 8.99 -4.22
N GLY A 132 -8.40 10.33 -4.29
CA GLY A 132 -8.27 11.03 -5.56
C GLY A 132 -6.93 10.74 -6.24
N SER A 133 -5.84 10.79 -5.47
CA SER A 133 -4.48 10.58 -5.97
C SER A 133 -4.25 9.15 -6.47
N ILE A 134 -4.70 8.13 -5.71
CA ILE A 134 -4.56 6.73 -6.09
C ILE A 134 -5.45 6.39 -7.29
N GLY A 135 -6.65 6.96 -7.39
CA GLY A 135 -7.53 6.77 -8.54
C GLY A 135 -6.87 7.22 -9.85
N VAL A 136 -6.35 8.45 -9.86
CA VAL A 136 -5.57 8.98 -11.00
C VAL A 136 -4.34 8.12 -11.27
N HIS A 137 -3.61 7.72 -10.23
CA HIS A 137 -2.42 6.90 -10.35
C HIS A 137 -2.70 5.54 -11.01
N VAL A 138 -3.74 4.83 -10.56
CA VAL A 138 -4.11 3.51 -11.08
C VAL A 138 -4.52 3.61 -12.55
N LEU A 139 -5.39 4.57 -12.89
CA LEU A 139 -5.85 4.78 -14.26
C LEU A 139 -4.68 5.09 -15.20
N ALA A 140 -3.79 5.98 -14.79
CA ALA A 140 -2.66 6.38 -15.62
C ALA A 140 -1.61 5.27 -15.83
N HIS A 141 -1.58 4.25 -14.96
CA HIS A 141 -0.63 3.14 -15.04
C HIS A 141 -1.23 1.81 -15.49
N LEU A 142 -2.53 1.75 -15.82
CA LEU A 142 -3.23 0.49 -16.12
C LEU A 142 -2.58 -0.32 -17.25
N VAL A 143 -2.27 0.32 -18.38
CA VAL A 143 -1.67 -0.37 -19.54
C VAL A 143 -0.28 -0.90 -19.21
N ALA A 144 0.56 -0.09 -18.56
CA ALA A 144 1.92 -0.47 -18.18
C ALA A 144 1.89 -1.63 -17.16
N PHE A 145 0.95 -1.59 -16.22
CA PHE A 145 0.71 -2.65 -15.24
C PHE A 145 0.40 -3.98 -15.92
N VAL A 146 -0.58 -4.02 -16.83
CA VAL A 146 -0.97 -5.24 -17.55
C VAL A 146 0.18 -5.79 -18.38
N ARG A 147 0.88 -4.94 -19.14
CA ARG A 147 2.03 -5.36 -19.96
C ARG A 147 3.13 -6.03 -19.12
N ALA A 148 3.46 -5.46 -17.96
CA ALA A 148 4.51 -5.99 -17.09
C ALA A 148 4.12 -7.31 -16.37
N LEU A 149 2.83 -7.64 -16.27
CA LEU A 149 2.37 -8.95 -15.80
C LEU A 149 2.43 -10.02 -16.90
N VAL A 150 2.09 -9.66 -18.13
CA VAL A 150 2.08 -10.58 -19.27
C VAL A 150 3.50 -10.92 -19.71
N LEU A 151 4.40 -9.94 -19.74
CA LEU A 151 5.79 -10.14 -20.14
C LEU A 151 6.58 -10.80 -19.00
N ARG A 152 7.04 -12.04 -19.24
CA ARG A 152 7.79 -12.81 -18.25
C ARG A 152 9.27 -12.44 -18.29
N ALA A 153 9.77 -11.91 -17.16
CA ALA A 153 11.21 -11.78 -16.91
C ALA A 153 11.74 -13.04 -16.18
N PRO A 154 13.01 -13.43 -16.37
CA PRO A 154 13.66 -14.45 -15.55
C PRO A 154 13.68 -14.04 -14.06
N GLY A 155 13.54 -15.00 -13.14
CA GLY A 155 13.50 -14.75 -11.69
C GLY A 155 12.11 -14.49 -11.09
N LEU A 156 11.02 -14.95 -11.72
CA LEU A 156 9.65 -14.75 -11.23
C LEU A 156 9.45 -15.31 -9.82
N GLY A 157 10.01 -16.49 -9.53
CA GLY A 157 9.90 -17.12 -8.21
C GLY A 157 10.43 -16.25 -7.08
N VAL A 158 11.55 -15.55 -7.29
CA VAL A 158 12.12 -14.61 -6.30
C VAL A 158 11.17 -13.44 -6.07
N ARG A 159 10.54 -12.92 -7.12
CA ARG A 159 9.60 -11.77 -7.01
C ARG A 159 8.30 -12.16 -6.32
N LEU A 160 7.78 -13.35 -6.64
CA LEU A 160 6.64 -13.93 -5.92
C LEU A 160 6.99 -14.19 -4.46
N ALA A 161 8.20 -14.67 -4.16
CA ALA A 161 8.68 -14.82 -2.79
C ALA A 161 8.76 -13.48 -2.07
N CYS A 162 9.30 -12.41 -2.69
CA CYS A 162 9.30 -11.07 -2.09
C CYS A 162 7.89 -10.57 -1.78
N ALA A 163 6.95 -10.72 -2.71
CA ALA A 163 5.56 -10.33 -2.50
C ALA A 163 4.88 -11.18 -1.41
N GLY A 164 5.11 -12.49 -1.44
CA GLY A 164 4.61 -13.43 -0.43
C GLY A 164 5.16 -13.10 0.96
N THR A 165 6.47 -12.85 1.08
CA THR A 165 7.09 -12.40 2.35
C THR A 165 6.50 -11.08 2.83
N ALA A 166 6.27 -10.11 1.96
CA ALA A 166 5.61 -8.86 2.35
C ALA A 166 4.20 -9.11 2.90
N VAL A 167 3.40 -9.96 2.25
CA VAL A 167 2.08 -10.36 2.76
C VAL A 167 2.19 -11.10 4.09
N CYS A 168 3.10 -12.07 4.23
CA CYS A 168 3.32 -12.79 5.48
C CYS A 168 3.72 -11.85 6.62
N LEU A 169 4.61 -10.89 6.39
CA LEU A 169 4.99 -9.88 7.38
C LEU A 169 3.80 -9.01 7.78
N GLY A 170 2.97 -8.62 6.80
CA GLY A 170 1.75 -7.86 7.07
C GLY A 170 0.74 -8.67 7.88
N LEU A 171 0.56 -9.96 7.58
CA LEU A 171 -0.32 -10.86 8.32
C LEU A 171 0.16 -11.00 9.77
N VAL A 172 1.46 -11.26 9.97
CA VAL A 172 2.04 -11.33 11.31
C VAL A 172 1.81 -10.03 12.08
N ALA A 173 2.10 -8.88 11.48
CA ALA A 173 1.89 -7.58 12.11
C ALA A 173 0.41 -7.36 12.46
N ALA A 174 -0.51 -7.62 11.53
CA ALA A 174 -1.95 -7.44 11.72
C ALA A 174 -2.49 -8.35 12.84
N THR A 175 -2.04 -9.61 12.88
CA THR A 175 -2.39 -10.55 13.96
C THR A 175 -1.85 -10.10 15.32
N LEU A 176 -0.61 -9.60 15.37
CA LEU A 176 -0.03 -9.08 16.61
C LEU A 176 -0.79 -7.85 17.13
N THR A 177 -1.34 -7.03 16.23
CA THR A 177 -2.15 -5.86 16.59
C THR A 177 -3.63 -6.16 16.79
N PHE A 178 -4.07 -7.41 16.60
CA PHE A 178 -5.49 -7.79 16.65
C PHE A 178 -6.17 -7.42 17.98
N PRO A 179 -5.58 -7.65 19.17
CA PRO A 179 -6.21 -7.25 20.43
C PRO A 179 -6.44 -5.73 20.55
N ALA A 180 -5.54 -4.91 19.99
CA ALA A 180 -5.71 -3.46 19.97
C ALA A 180 -6.84 -3.04 19.01
N ALA A 181 -6.99 -3.75 17.89
CA ALA A 181 -8.06 -3.52 16.93
C ALA A 181 -9.44 -3.87 17.52
N ASP A 182 -9.51 -4.98 18.27
CA ASP A 182 -10.72 -5.42 18.96
C ASP A 182 -11.16 -4.42 20.04
N HIS A 183 -10.22 -3.97 20.88
CA HIS A 183 -10.50 -2.91 21.86
C HIS A 183 -10.97 -1.60 21.21
N LEU A 184 -10.41 -1.25 20.04
CA LEU A 184 -10.83 -0.05 19.30
C LEU A 184 -12.27 -0.17 18.79
N GLN A 185 -12.67 -1.35 18.32
CA GLN A 185 -14.04 -1.68 17.90
C GLN A 185 -15.03 -1.61 19.08
N ASP A 186 -14.66 -2.15 20.24
CA ASP A 186 -15.47 -2.05 21.46
C ASP A 186 -15.71 -0.59 21.83
N SER A 187 -14.65 0.23 21.80
CA SER A 187 -14.73 1.67 22.06
C SER A 187 -15.65 2.40 21.07
N ALA A 188 -15.64 2.01 19.79
CA ALA A 188 -16.49 2.59 18.76
C ALA A 188 -17.97 2.21 18.92
N THR A 189 -18.25 1.03 19.45
CA THR A 189 -19.62 0.51 19.60
C THR A 189 -20.25 0.90 20.93
N SER A 190 -19.47 1.00 22.02
CA SER A 190 -19.93 1.34 23.37
C SER A 190 -20.46 2.77 23.52
N HIS A 191 -20.04 3.72 22.68
CA HIS A 191 -20.52 5.11 22.70
C HIS A 191 -22.03 5.26 22.42
N VAL A 192 -22.73 4.21 21.99
CA VAL A 192 -24.18 4.25 21.71
C VAL A 192 -25.02 3.73 22.87
N VAL A 193 -24.52 2.75 23.64
CA VAL A 193 -25.29 2.14 24.74
C VAL A 193 -25.62 3.15 25.85
N PHE A 194 -24.79 4.18 26.04
CA PHE A 194 -24.99 5.19 27.07
C PHE A 194 -25.88 6.39 26.66
N TYR A 195 -26.38 6.43 25.42
CA TYR A 195 -27.29 7.50 24.95
C TYR A 195 -28.73 7.03 24.68
N ASP A 196 -29.04 5.75 24.91
CA ASP A 196 -30.38 5.17 24.76
C ASP A 196 -31.16 5.02 26.10
N HIS A 197 -30.87 5.88 27.10
CA HIS A 197 -31.61 5.96 28.37
C HIS A 197 -32.07 7.38 28.70
#